data_AF-A0A7S2UAI5-F1
#
_entry.id   AF-A0A7S2UAI5-F1
#
_cell.length_a   1.000
_cell.length_b   1.000
_cell.length_c   1.000
_cell.angle_alpha   90.00
_cell.angle_beta   90.00
_cell.angle_gamma   90.00
#
_symmetry.space_group_name_H-M   'P 1'
#
loop_
_entity.id
_entity.type
_entity.pdbx_description
1 polymer ?
#
loop_
_entity_poly.entity_id
_entity_poly.type
_entity_poly.pdbx_seq_one_letter_code
_entity_poly.pdbx_strand_id
1 'polypeptide(L)'
;MEQPKFEGECKELQGHIYDCSDAKRQSDMFHKTTEEIADYVGRTYWCGHDVRLAVKNLQMPNLEKPENPPSSAGMIEILKWEREMDLFGKQRAYLRQNLKSLYSLVWGQCTYDMRFKIKVLDNFDTMSADRNGLALLKAIQDIVVYNFQSRKYLRHGLHEAMRRFYGCVQGNNMTTQAYLKQFQHSIAAIECYGGSVGNEPAIEKALADERGLLIWALTPEELDELKKEAQEQYLATAFLLGADRGRYSGLIVSLENAYLLGNNNYPQTVSAAYNMLENTRILLVNN
;
A
#
# COMPACT_ATOMS: atom_id res chain seq x y z
N MET A 1 -4.30 -41.10 4.40
CA MET A 1 -5.13 -40.35 3.44
C MET A 1 -4.78 -38.89 3.61
N GLU A 2 -4.10 -38.28 2.65
CA GLU A 2 -3.89 -36.83 2.64
C GLU A 2 -5.26 -36.16 2.52
N GLN A 3 -5.55 -35.19 3.39
CA GLN A 3 -6.76 -34.39 3.24
C GLN A 3 -6.66 -33.61 1.92
N PRO A 4 -7.74 -33.51 1.14
CA PRO A 4 -7.72 -32.72 -0.09
C PRO A 4 -7.30 -31.29 0.23
N LYS A 5 -6.35 -30.76 -0.53
CA LYS A 5 -5.87 -29.39 -0.38
C LYS A 5 -7.06 -28.43 -0.54
N PHE A 6 -7.26 -27.54 0.42
CA PHE A 6 -8.29 -26.51 0.31
C PHE A 6 -7.88 -25.50 -0.76
N GLU A 7 -8.74 -25.27 -1.75
CA GLU A 7 -8.46 -24.38 -2.87
C GLU A 7 -9.38 -23.16 -2.92
N GLY A 8 -10.22 -22.98 -1.89
CA GLY A 8 -11.21 -21.89 -1.84
C GLY A 8 -12.59 -22.28 -2.34
N GLU A 9 -13.61 -21.59 -1.85
CA GLU A 9 -15.02 -21.84 -2.24
C GLU A 9 -15.38 -21.18 -3.59
N CYS A 10 -14.66 -20.13 -4.01
CA CYS A 10 -14.88 -19.50 -5.31
C CYS A 10 -13.97 -20.12 -6.39
N LYS A 11 -14.57 -20.74 -7.40
CA LYS A 11 -13.87 -21.44 -8.50
C LYS A 11 -12.94 -20.54 -9.31
N GLU A 12 -13.30 -19.26 -9.49
CA GLU A 12 -12.49 -18.31 -10.25
C GLU A 12 -11.25 -17.82 -9.48
N LEU A 13 -11.22 -18.06 -8.16
CA LEU A 13 -10.11 -17.72 -7.27
C LEU A 13 -9.44 -19.00 -6.74
N GLN A 14 -9.51 -20.09 -7.49
CA GLN A 14 -8.99 -21.38 -7.08
C GLN A 14 -7.49 -21.29 -6.76
N GLY A 15 -7.11 -21.74 -5.57
CA GLY A 15 -5.74 -21.70 -5.06
C GLY A 15 -5.32 -20.36 -4.45
N HIS A 16 -6.12 -19.30 -4.58
CA HIS A 16 -5.91 -18.01 -3.93
C HIS A 16 -6.62 -17.97 -2.58
N ILE A 17 -5.97 -18.58 -1.58
CA ILE A 17 -6.52 -18.77 -0.24
C ILE A 17 -5.77 -17.94 0.81
N TYR A 18 -6.44 -17.66 1.92
CA TYR A 18 -5.81 -17.17 3.14
C TYR A 18 -5.54 -18.34 4.08
N ASP A 19 -4.27 -18.59 4.35
CA ASP A 19 -3.83 -19.74 5.14
C ASP A 19 -2.84 -19.34 6.24
N CYS A 20 -2.74 -20.18 7.27
CA CYS A 20 -1.86 -20.03 8.44
C CYS A 20 -0.77 -21.12 8.54
N SER A 21 -0.72 -22.09 7.62
CA SER A 21 0.20 -23.22 7.71
C SER A 21 1.67 -22.82 7.51
N ASP A 22 1.96 -22.00 6.49
CA ASP A 22 3.32 -21.53 6.16
C ASP A 22 3.53 -20.06 6.51
N ALA A 23 4.00 -19.81 7.74
CA ALA A 23 4.27 -18.48 8.27
C ALA A 23 5.32 -17.67 7.47
N LYS A 24 6.23 -18.32 6.70
CA LYS A 24 7.25 -17.59 5.92
C LYS A 24 6.65 -16.97 4.66
N ARG A 25 5.70 -17.66 4.05
CA ARG A 25 5.03 -17.21 2.82
C ARG A 25 3.70 -16.52 3.09
N GLN A 26 3.24 -16.51 4.34
CA GLN A 26 1.93 -16.01 4.72
C GLN A 26 1.68 -14.56 4.29
N SER A 27 2.66 -13.67 4.46
CA SER A 27 2.56 -12.27 4.00
C SER A 27 2.46 -12.17 2.48
N ASP A 28 3.34 -12.86 1.75
CA ASP A 28 3.33 -12.86 0.28
C ASP A 28 2.03 -13.46 -0.28
N MET A 29 1.51 -14.52 0.36
CA MET A 29 0.24 -15.15 0.00
C MET A 29 -0.94 -14.22 0.29
N PHE A 30 -0.93 -13.51 1.42
CA PHE A 30 -1.96 -12.53 1.74
C PHE A 30 -2.05 -11.45 0.65
N HIS A 31 -0.92 -10.85 0.26
CA HIS A 31 -0.92 -9.81 -0.77
C HIS A 31 -1.36 -10.33 -2.14
N LYS A 32 -0.88 -11.51 -2.56
CA LYS A 32 -1.29 -12.12 -3.84
C LYS A 32 -2.79 -12.44 -3.86
N THR A 33 -3.29 -13.10 -2.82
CA THR A 33 -4.72 -13.43 -2.71
C THR A 33 -5.58 -12.16 -2.66
N THR A 34 -5.14 -11.12 -1.95
CA THR A 34 -5.85 -9.84 -1.87
C THR A 34 -5.87 -9.12 -3.23
N GLU A 35 -4.75 -9.14 -3.98
CA GLU A 35 -4.66 -8.55 -5.33
C GLU A 35 -5.62 -9.24 -6.31
N GLU A 36 -5.66 -10.58 -6.30
CA GLU A 36 -6.57 -11.36 -7.15
C GLU A 36 -8.05 -11.17 -6.75
N ILE A 37 -8.36 -11.12 -5.45
CA ILE A 37 -9.71 -10.78 -4.99
C ILE A 37 -10.10 -9.38 -5.46
N ALA A 38 -9.20 -8.38 -5.37
CA ALA A 38 -9.47 -7.03 -5.82
C ALA A 38 -9.78 -6.96 -7.31
N ASP A 39 -9.00 -7.68 -8.13
CA ASP A 39 -9.20 -7.73 -9.57
C ASP A 39 -10.47 -8.51 -9.95
N TYR A 40 -10.80 -9.58 -9.23
CA TYR A 40 -12.07 -10.31 -9.38
C TYR A 40 -13.28 -9.43 -9.06
N VAL A 41 -13.34 -8.81 -7.88
CA VAL A 41 -14.48 -7.95 -7.52
C VAL A 41 -14.59 -6.74 -8.44
N GLY A 42 -13.46 -6.21 -8.92
CA GLY A 42 -13.45 -5.12 -9.90
C GLY A 42 -14.08 -5.47 -11.24
N ARG A 43 -13.98 -6.73 -11.67
CA ARG A 43 -14.55 -7.24 -12.94
C ARG A 43 -15.99 -7.71 -12.78
N THR A 44 -16.31 -8.34 -11.65
CA THR A 44 -17.57 -9.08 -11.46
C THR A 44 -18.66 -8.24 -10.79
N TYR A 45 -18.30 -7.31 -9.91
CA TYR A 45 -19.30 -6.52 -9.19
C TYR A 45 -19.78 -5.32 -10.01
N TRP A 46 -21.06 -5.01 -9.89
CA TRP A 46 -21.63 -3.78 -10.43
C TRP A 46 -21.00 -2.57 -9.72
N CYS A 47 -20.46 -1.61 -10.48
CA CYS A 47 -19.62 -0.54 -9.95
C CYS A 47 -18.43 -1.05 -9.11
N GLY A 48 -17.79 -2.14 -9.55
CA GLY A 48 -16.70 -2.80 -8.82
C GLY A 48 -15.41 -1.99 -8.67
N HIS A 49 -15.24 -0.88 -9.39
CA HIS A 49 -14.04 -0.03 -9.33
C HIS A 49 -13.74 0.46 -7.91
N ASP A 50 -14.75 1.00 -7.22
CA ASP A 50 -14.57 1.56 -5.87
C ASP A 50 -14.21 0.47 -4.86
N VAL A 51 -14.82 -0.72 -5.02
CA VAL A 51 -14.57 -1.88 -4.16
C VAL A 51 -13.17 -2.43 -4.40
N ARG A 52 -12.73 -2.48 -5.66
CA ARG A 52 -11.36 -2.86 -6.03
C ARG A 52 -10.35 -1.93 -5.39
N LEU A 53 -10.55 -0.61 -5.48
CA LEU A 53 -9.69 0.36 -4.80
C LEU A 53 -9.72 0.15 -3.29
N ALA A 54 -10.91 -0.12 -2.74
CA ALA A 54 -11.06 -0.35 -1.32
C ALA A 54 -10.24 -1.56 -0.83
N VAL A 55 -10.29 -2.66 -1.58
CA VAL A 55 -9.54 -3.89 -1.28
C VAL A 55 -8.05 -3.68 -1.44
N LYS A 56 -7.60 -3.02 -2.52
CA LYS A 56 -6.16 -2.77 -2.75
C LYS A 56 -5.53 -1.91 -1.67
N ASN A 57 -6.26 -0.90 -1.21
CA ASN A 57 -5.77 0.04 -0.20
C ASN A 57 -6.15 -0.37 1.24
N LEU A 58 -6.94 -1.45 1.39
CA LEU A 58 -7.56 -1.86 2.65
C LEU A 58 -8.27 -0.69 3.36
N GLN A 59 -8.88 0.22 2.60
CA GLN A 59 -9.48 1.45 3.13
C GLN A 59 -10.75 1.78 2.37
N MET A 60 -11.72 2.39 3.06
CA MET A 60 -12.91 2.92 2.38
C MET A 60 -12.49 4.00 1.38
N PRO A 61 -12.91 3.92 0.10
CA PRO A 61 -12.60 4.92 -0.88
C PRO A 61 -13.30 6.23 -0.50
N ASN A 62 -12.60 7.35 -0.69
CA ASN A 62 -13.20 8.66 -0.51
C ASN A 62 -14.13 8.92 -1.71
N LEU A 63 -15.42 9.02 -1.44
CA LEU A 63 -16.40 9.42 -2.43
C LEU A 63 -16.60 10.93 -2.28
N GLU A 64 -16.15 11.67 -3.29
CA GLU A 64 -16.29 13.12 -3.32
C GLU A 64 -17.78 13.47 -3.38
N LYS A 65 -18.22 14.25 -2.39
CA LYS A 65 -19.59 14.75 -2.34
C LYS A 65 -19.68 15.96 -3.27
N PRO A 66 -20.61 15.97 -4.24
CA PRO A 66 -20.86 17.16 -5.07
C PRO A 66 -21.10 18.43 -4.24
N GLU A 67 -20.48 19.52 -4.67
CA GLU A 67 -20.56 20.83 -4.01
C GLU A 67 -21.95 21.43 -4.19
N ASN A 68 -22.43 22.11 -3.15
CA ASN A 68 -23.73 22.78 -3.24
C ASN A 68 -23.65 23.94 -4.25
N PRO A 69 -24.64 24.10 -5.13
CA PRO A 69 -24.66 25.20 -6.07
C PRO A 69 -24.80 26.54 -5.31
N PRO A 70 -24.20 27.63 -5.82
CA PRO A 70 -24.35 28.95 -5.21
C PRO A 70 -25.82 29.41 -5.26
N SER A 71 -26.20 30.32 -4.37
CA SER A 71 -27.59 30.83 -4.30
C SER A 71 -28.05 31.55 -5.58
N SER A 72 -27.12 31.96 -6.44
CA SER A 72 -27.37 32.57 -7.74
C SER A 72 -27.40 31.58 -8.92
N ALA A 73 -27.31 30.27 -8.64
CA ALA A 73 -27.22 29.24 -9.68
C ALA A 73 -28.46 29.20 -10.58
N GLY A 74 -28.24 28.98 -11.88
CA GLY A 74 -29.32 28.82 -12.84
C GLY A 74 -30.03 27.48 -12.70
N MET A 75 -31.26 27.37 -13.22
CA MET A 75 -32.07 26.14 -13.17
C MET A 75 -31.31 24.90 -13.68
N ILE A 76 -30.48 25.04 -14.72
CA ILE A 76 -29.69 23.94 -15.29
C ILE A 76 -28.60 23.45 -14.31
N GLU A 77 -27.97 24.35 -13.55
CA GLU A 77 -26.93 24.00 -12.58
C GLU A 77 -27.52 23.29 -11.37
N ILE A 78 -28.70 23.72 -10.91
CA ILE A 78 -29.45 23.05 -9.85
C ILE A 78 -29.82 21.63 -10.27
N LEU A 79 -30.36 21.45 -11.50
CA LEU A 79 -30.71 20.13 -12.02
C LEU A 79 -29.50 19.19 -12.19
N LYS A 80 -28.33 19.73 -12.58
CA LYS A 80 -27.08 18.97 -12.64
C LYS A 80 -26.66 18.49 -11.24
N TRP A 81 -26.67 19.39 -10.26
CA TRP A 81 -26.33 19.05 -8.88
C TRP A 81 -27.28 18.00 -8.28
N GLU A 82 -28.60 18.12 -8.47
CA GLU A 82 -29.57 17.13 -8.00
C GLU A 82 -29.28 15.74 -8.58
N ARG A 83 -28.96 15.68 -9.87
CA ARG A 83 -28.59 14.43 -10.55
C ARG A 83 -27.28 13.85 -10.00
N GLU A 84 -26.27 14.68 -9.77
CA GLU A 84 -25.00 14.27 -9.17
C GLU A 84 -25.18 13.76 -7.74
N MET A 85 -26.02 14.42 -6.93
CA MET A 85 -26.38 13.98 -5.59
C MET A 85 -27.07 12.61 -5.58
N ASP A 86 -28.01 12.37 -6.50
CA ASP A 86 -28.68 11.07 -6.64
C ASP A 86 -27.69 9.97 -7.05
N LEU A 87 -26.80 10.26 -8.01
CA LEU A 87 -25.74 9.33 -8.42
C LEU A 87 -24.78 9.03 -7.27
N PHE A 88 -24.37 10.03 -6.50
CA PHE A 88 -23.54 9.88 -5.29
C PHE A 88 -24.22 8.98 -4.25
N GLY A 89 -25.52 9.20 -4.00
CA GLY A 89 -26.31 8.36 -3.11
C GLY A 89 -26.34 6.89 -3.55
N LYS A 90 -26.56 6.66 -4.86
CA LYS A 90 -26.55 5.32 -5.46
C LYS A 90 -25.18 4.66 -5.37
N GLN A 91 -24.11 5.36 -5.71
CA GLN A 91 -22.73 4.85 -5.62
C GLN A 91 -22.39 4.42 -4.20
N ARG A 92 -22.74 5.23 -3.18
CA ARG A 92 -22.56 4.87 -1.76
C ARG A 92 -23.35 3.62 -1.37
N ALA A 93 -24.59 3.48 -1.84
CA ALA A 93 -25.42 2.32 -1.56
C ALA A 93 -24.81 1.05 -2.16
N TYR A 94 -24.38 1.10 -3.43
CA TYR A 94 -23.73 -0.03 -4.11
C TYR A 94 -22.42 -0.41 -3.45
N LEU A 95 -21.56 0.57 -3.10
CA LEU A 95 -20.31 0.31 -2.39
C LEU A 95 -20.56 -0.46 -1.09
N ARG A 96 -21.52 -0.02 -0.27
CA ARG A 96 -21.89 -0.72 0.97
C ARG A 96 -22.38 -2.14 0.72
N GLN A 97 -23.22 -2.35 -0.29
CA GLN A 97 -23.73 -3.68 -0.62
C GLN A 97 -22.61 -4.60 -1.12
N ASN A 98 -21.74 -4.10 -1.99
CA ASN A 98 -20.61 -4.83 -2.52
C ASN A 98 -19.62 -5.24 -1.42
N LEU A 99 -19.39 -4.38 -0.42
CA LEU A 99 -18.56 -4.71 0.74
C LEU A 99 -19.14 -5.84 1.60
N LYS A 100 -20.47 -5.98 1.64
CA LYS A 100 -21.14 -7.12 2.28
C LYS A 100 -20.96 -8.40 1.49
N SER A 101 -21.01 -8.33 0.16
CA SER A 101 -20.72 -9.48 -0.72
C SER A 101 -19.25 -9.90 -0.63
N LEU A 102 -18.33 -8.93 -0.51
CA LEU A 102 -16.91 -9.16 -0.32
C LEU A 102 -16.63 -9.99 0.94
N TYR A 103 -17.35 -9.77 2.05
CA TYR A 103 -17.20 -10.57 3.26
C TYR A 103 -17.39 -12.07 2.98
N SER A 104 -18.46 -12.43 2.28
CA SER A 104 -18.74 -13.84 1.92
C SER A 104 -17.65 -14.42 1.02
N LEU A 105 -17.14 -13.64 0.06
CA LEU A 105 -16.06 -14.07 -0.83
C LEU A 105 -14.76 -14.32 -0.06
N VAL A 106 -14.33 -13.36 0.75
CA VAL A 106 -13.09 -13.44 1.55
C VAL A 106 -13.18 -14.57 2.56
N TRP A 107 -14.33 -14.71 3.23
CA TRP A 107 -14.57 -15.82 4.14
C TRP A 107 -14.46 -17.18 3.42
N GLY A 108 -15.04 -17.29 2.22
CA GLY A 108 -14.95 -18.45 1.34
C GLY A 108 -13.52 -18.83 0.91
N GLN A 109 -12.59 -17.87 0.95
CA GLN A 109 -11.17 -18.09 0.64
C GLN A 109 -10.30 -18.35 1.88
N CYS A 110 -10.85 -18.25 3.09
CA CYS A 110 -10.09 -18.56 4.31
C CYS A 110 -10.08 -20.08 4.59
N THR A 111 -8.90 -20.64 4.89
CA THR A 111 -8.77 -22.01 5.39
C THR A 111 -9.44 -22.17 6.75
N TYR A 112 -9.68 -23.42 7.16
CA TYR A 112 -10.27 -23.73 8.46
C TYR A 112 -9.48 -23.09 9.63
N ASP A 113 -8.15 -23.21 9.61
CA ASP A 113 -7.28 -22.66 10.64
C ASP A 113 -7.35 -21.12 10.68
N MET A 114 -7.40 -20.48 9.51
CA MET A 114 -7.56 -19.03 9.42
C MET A 114 -8.91 -18.60 9.98
N ARG A 115 -10.01 -19.27 9.61
CA ARG A 115 -11.36 -19.01 10.15
C ARG A 115 -11.40 -19.19 11.66
N PHE A 116 -10.72 -20.21 12.20
CA PHE A 116 -10.64 -20.43 13.64
C PHE A 116 -9.98 -19.25 14.35
N LYS A 117 -8.82 -18.79 13.86
CA LYS A 117 -8.13 -17.62 14.45
C LYS A 117 -8.97 -16.35 14.38
N ILE A 118 -9.65 -16.11 13.26
CA ILE A 118 -10.53 -14.95 13.11
C ILE A 118 -11.68 -14.99 14.12
N LYS A 119 -12.27 -16.16 14.37
CA LYS A 119 -13.36 -16.33 15.36
C LYS A 119 -12.95 -16.08 16.81
N VAL A 120 -11.65 -16.17 17.11
CA VAL A 120 -11.12 -15.91 18.46
C VAL A 120 -10.98 -14.40 18.72
N LEU A 121 -11.01 -13.56 17.68
CA LEU A 121 -10.91 -12.11 17.85
C LEU A 121 -12.17 -11.55 18.52
N ASP A 122 -11.98 -10.64 19.49
CA ASP A 122 -13.07 -10.02 20.26
C ASP A 122 -14.05 -9.22 19.37
N ASN A 123 -13.59 -8.73 18.22
CA ASN A 123 -14.40 -7.97 17.27
C ASN A 123 -15.14 -8.84 16.24
N PHE A 124 -14.98 -10.18 16.28
CA PHE A 124 -15.54 -11.07 15.28
C PHE A 124 -17.06 -10.96 15.16
N ASP A 125 -17.77 -10.95 16.29
CA ASP A 125 -19.25 -10.93 16.30
C ASP A 125 -19.80 -9.67 15.62
N THR A 126 -19.19 -8.52 15.90
CA THR A 126 -19.56 -7.24 15.26
C THR A 126 -19.27 -7.25 13.76
N MET A 127 -18.09 -7.74 13.38
CA MET A 127 -17.65 -7.83 11.99
C MET A 127 -18.54 -8.78 11.17
N SER A 128 -18.94 -9.90 11.78
CA SER A 128 -19.79 -10.90 11.15
C SER A 128 -21.24 -10.41 10.99
N ALA A 129 -21.79 -9.75 12.02
CA ALA A 129 -23.13 -9.17 11.99
C ALA A 129 -23.26 -8.10 10.88
N ASP A 130 -22.27 -7.22 10.76
CA ASP A 130 -22.26 -6.15 9.75
C ASP A 130 -21.89 -6.65 8.35
N ARG A 131 -21.39 -7.89 8.25
CA ARG A 131 -20.76 -8.47 7.04
C ARG A 131 -19.71 -7.53 6.46
N ASN A 132 -18.82 -7.01 7.30
CA ASN A 132 -17.84 -6.02 6.89
C ASN A 132 -16.62 -6.69 6.23
N GLY A 133 -16.62 -6.77 4.89
CA GLY A 133 -15.55 -7.44 4.14
C GLY A 133 -14.17 -6.77 4.26
N LEU A 134 -14.12 -5.45 4.42
CA LEU A 134 -12.85 -4.74 4.63
C LEU A 134 -12.28 -4.97 6.02
N ALA A 135 -13.13 -4.97 7.05
CA ALA A 135 -12.71 -5.31 8.41
C ALA A 135 -12.15 -6.74 8.46
N LEU A 136 -12.76 -7.67 7.73
CA LEU A 136 -12.28 -9.05 7.62
C LEU A 136 -10.88 -9.13 7.00
N LEU A 137 -10.64 -8.41 5.91
CA LEU A 137 -9.32 -8.36 5.28
C LEU A 137 -8.25 -7.78 6.22
N LYS A 138 -8.59 -6.72 6.97
CA LYS A 138 -7.69 -6.16 8.00
C LYS A 138 -7.41 -7.15 9.13
N ALA A 139 -8.44 -7.82 9.64
CA ALA A 139 -8.27 -8.82 10.68
C ALA A 139 -7.36 -9.99 10.22
N ILE A 140 -7.50 -10.42 8.96
CA ILE A 140 -6.60 -11.40 8.36
C ILE A 140 -5.17 -10.84 8.33
N GLN A 141 -4.99 -9.62 7.83
CA GLN A 141 -3.67 -8.96 7.81
C GLN A 141 -3.04 -8.93 9.21
N ASP A 142 -3.78 -8.50 10.23
CA ASP A 142 -3.30 -8.42 11.61
C ASP A 142 -2.87 -9.79 12.16
N ILE A 143 -3.64 -10.84 11.86
CA ILE A 143 -3.28 -12.22 12.23
C ILE A 143 -1.97 -12.64 11.52
N VAL A 144 -1.80 -12.31 10.24
CA VAL A 144 -0.57 -12.59 9.49
C VAL A 144 0.61 -11.87 10.13
N VAL A 145 0.47 -10.57 10.44
CA VAL A 145 1.49 -9.75 11.09
C VAL A 145 1.84 -10.31 12.47
N TYR A 146 0.85 -10.63 13.30
CA TYR A 146 1.07 -11.17 14.64
C TYR A 146 1.74 -12.56 14.64
N ASN A 147 1.32 -13.47 13.74
CA ASN A 147 1.98 -14.77 13.62
C ASN A 147 3.45 -14.66 13.20
N PHE A 148 3.76 -13.64 12.40
CA PHE A 148 5.12 -13.33 11.97
C PHE A 148 5.96 -12.71 13.11
N GLN A 149 5.36 -11.82 13.92
CA GLN A 149 5.98 -11.23 15.11
C GLN A 149 6.20 -12.25 16.23
N SER A 150 5.25 -13.15 16.49
CA SER A 150 5.28 -14.09 17.62
C SER A 150 6.26 -15.26 17.44
N ARG A 151 6.56 -15.66 16.20
CA ARG A 151 7.48 -16.79 15.91
C ARG A 151 8.95 -16.41 15.84
N LYS A 152 9.28 -15.13 15.65
CA LYS A 152 10.66 -14.65 15.63
C LYS A 152 10.88 -13.75 16.84
N TYR A 153 12.04 -13.88 17.47
CA TYR A 153 12.48 -12.87 18.42
C TYR A 153 12.42 -11.50 17.73
N LEU A 154 11.61 -10.58 18.26
CA LEU A 154 11.26 -9.32 17.61
C LEU A 154 12.49 -8.60 17.03
N ARG A 155 13.57 -8.53 17.79
CA ARG A 155 14.84 -7.89 17.38
C ARG A 155 15.50 -8.61 16.19
N HIS A 156 15.38 -9.93 16.11
CA HIS A 156 15.84 -10.72 14.97
C HIS A 156 14.98 -10.44 13.73
N GLY A 157 13.65 -10.50 13.88
CA GLY A 157 12.71 -10.25 12.77
C GLY A 157 12.90 -8.87 12.18
N LEU A 158 12.99 -7.85 13.05
CA LEU A 158 13.29 -6.47 12.66
C LEU A 158 14.63 -6.36 11.93
N HIS A 159 15.70 -6.98 12.46
CA HIS A 159 17.01 -6.94 11.82
C HIS A 159 17.01 -7.62 10.44
N GLU A 160 16.30 -8.75 10.29
CA GLU A 160 16.18 -9.44 9.00
C GLU A 160 15.37 -8.62 7.99
N ALA A 161 14.30 -7.96 8.42
CA ALA A 161 13.51 -7.06 7.57
C ALA A 161 14.34 -5.84 7.14
N MET A 162 15.07 -5.20 8.05
CA MET A 162 16.01 -4.13 7.74
C MET A 162 17.10 -4.59 6.77
N ARG A 163 17.71 -5.75 7.01
CA ARG A 163 18.72 -6.33 6.11
C ARG A 163 18.15 -6.58 4.71
N ARG A 164 16.91 -7.05 4.61
CA ARG A 164 16.23 -7.27 3.33
C ARG A 164 15.96 -5.96 2.60
N PHE A 165 15.57 -4.91 3.32
CA PHE A 165 15.39 -3.57 2.76
C PHE A 165 16.70 -2.99 2.22
N TYR A 166 17.79 -2.99 3.01
CA TYR A 166 19.08 -2.48 2.56
C TYR A 166 19.71 -3.32 1.43
N GLY A 167 19.34 -4.59 1.32
CA GLY A 167 19.72 -5.46 0.21
C GLY A 167 18.75 -5.43 -0.98
N CYS A 168 17.70 -4.59 -0.96
CA CYS A 168 16.73 -4.51 -2.03
C CYS A 168 17.33 -3.76 -3.22
N VAL A 169 17.68 -4.52 -4.27
CA VAL A 169 18.21 -3.99 -5.52
C VAL A 169 17.40 -4.51 -6.71
N GLN A 170 17.28 -3.69 -7.75
CA GLN A 170 16.60 -4.08 -8.98
C GLN A 170 17.45 -5.11 -9.74
N GLY A 171 16.89 -6.29 -9.97
CA GLY A 171 17.55 -7.32 -10.79
C GLY A 171 17.67 -6.91 -12.27
N ASN A 172 18.67 -7.46 -12.97
CA ASN A 172 19.00 -7.11 -14.36
C ASN A 172 17.81 -7.19 -15.33
N ASN A 173 16.92 -8.16 -15.14
CA ASN A 173 15.73 -8.37 -16.00
C ASN A 173 14.42 -7.92 -15.34
N MET A 174 14.50 -7.24 -14.20
CA MET A 174 13.34 -6.82 -13.44
C MET A 174 12.80 -5.48 -13.96
N THR A 175 11.48 -5.41 -14.19
CA THR A 175 10.82 -4.15 -14.55
C THR A 175 10.83 -3.18 -13.37
N THR A 176 10.81 -1.89 -13.65
CA THR A 176 10.77 -0.84 -12.61
C THR A 176 9.52 -0.97 -11.75
N GLN A 177 8.37 -1.34 -12.34
CA GLN A 177 7.13 -1.60 -11.62
C GLN A 177 7.23 -2.79 -10.65
N ALA A 178 7.86 -3.89 -11.07
CA ALA A 178 8.08 -5.03 -10.18
C ALA A 178 9.04 -4.66 -9.03
N TYR A 179 10.06 -3.85 -9.32
CA TYR A 179 10.99 -3.35 -8.31
C TYR A 179 10.30 -2.44 -7.29
N LEU A 180 9.44 -1.51 -7.74
CA LEU A 180 8.61 -0.69 -6.87
C LEU A 180 7.77 -1.55 -5.90
N LYS A 181 7.08 -2.57 -6.42
CA LYS A 181 6.30 -3.50 -5.60
C LYS A 181 7.18 -4.21 -4.55
N GLN A 182 8.35 -4.70 -4.94
CA GLN A 182 9.27 -5.37 -4.01
C GLN A 182 9.81 -4.43 -2.93
N PHE A 183 10.10 -3.19 -3.28
CA PHE A 183 10.57 -2.16 -2.37
C PHE A 183 9.48 -1.81 -1.35
N GLN A 184 8.26 -1.56 -1.80
CA GLN A 184 7.08 -1.33 -0.94
C GLN A 184 6.81 -2.51 -0.01
N HIS A 185 6.90 -3.75 -0.50
CA HIS A 185 6.76 -4.93 0.35
C HIS A 185 7.85 -5.02 1.43
N SER A 186 9.07 -4.56 1.14
CA SER A 186 10.17 -4.58 2.11
C SER A 186 9.99 -3.53 3.20
N ILE A 187 9.44 -2.35 2.88
CA ILE A 187 9.04 -1.32 3.85
C ILE A 187 7.92 -1.85 4.75
N ALA A 188 6.86 -2.39 4.15
CA ALA A 188 5.74 -2.97 4.89
C ALA A 188 6.20 -4.08 5.85
N ALA A 189 7.19 -4.90 5.47
CA ALA A 189 7.75 -5.93 6.35
C ALA A 189 8.46 -5.36 7.60
N ILE A 190 9.00 -4.14 7.54
CA ILE A 190 9.65 -3.47 8.67
C ILE A 190 8.58 -2.86 9.59
N GLU A 191 7.57 -2.23 9.01
CA GLU A 191 6.39 -1.71 9.73
C GLU A 191 5.67 -2.84 10.48
N CYS A 192 5.59 -4.03 9.87
CA CYS A 192 5.08 -5.25 10.50
C CYS A 192 5.83 -5.64 11.78
N TYR A 193 7.06 -5.16 12.02
CA TYR A 193 7.79 -5.38 13.28
C TYR A 193 7.82 -4.14 14.19
N GLY A 194 7.06 -3.10 13.85
CA GLY A 194 7.08 -1.81 14.57
C GLY A 194 8.36 -1.00 14.33
N GLY A 195 9.10 -1.33 13.27
CA GLY A 195 10.25 -0.54 12.83
C GLY A 195 9.83 0.60 11.91
N SER A 196 10.70 1.60 11.83
CA SER A 196 10.66 2.65 10.80
C SER A 196 12.04 2.72 10.13
N VAL A 197 12.09 3.19 8.88
CA VAL A 197 13.31 3.41 8.09
C VAL A 197 13.28 4.82 7.53
N GLY A 198 14.41 5.53 7.52
CA GLY A 198 14.49 6.90 7.00
C GLY A 198 14.30 7.98 8.06
N ASN A 199 14.22 7.62 9.34
CA ASN A 199 14.06 8.54 10.48
C ASN A 199 15.42 8.91 11.10
N GLU A 200 16.45 9.08 10.27
CA GLU A 200 17.77 9.49 10.74
C GLU A 200 17.77 10.98 11.15
N PRO A 201 18.16 11.33 12.39
CA PRO A 201 18.12 12.71 12.89
C PRO A 201 18.96 13.70 12.08
N ALA A 202 19.92 13.21 11.28
CA ALA A 202 20.73 14.04 10.39
C ALA A 202 19.92 14.58 9.20
N ILE A 203 18.98 13.80 8.68
CA ILE A 203 18.13 14.19 7.54
C ILE A 203 17.08 15.19 8.01
N GLU A 204 16.48 14.93 9.17
CA GLU A 204 15.56 15.87 9.84
C GLU A 204 16.24 17.24 10.08
N LYS A 205 17.51 17.23 10.49
CA LYS A 205 18.31 18.46 10.66
C LYS A 205 18.60 19.18 9.36
N ALA A 206 19.05 18.46 8.33
CA ALA A 206 19.31 19.06 7.03
C ALA A 206 18.05 19.74 6.46
N LEU A 207 16.89 19.08 6.56
CA LEU A 207 15.62 19.62 6.08
C LEU A 207 15.16 20.84 6.90
N ALA A 208 15.37 20.82 8.23
CA ALA A 208 15.09 21.97 9.09
C ALA A 208 15.99 23.17 8.75
N ASP A 209 17.30 22.93 8.53
CA ASP A 209 18.27 23.96 8.18
C ASP A 209 17.96 24.58 6.79
N GLU A 210 17.59 23.78 5.80
CA GLU A 210 17.14 24.25 4.48
C GLU A 210 15.91 25.17 4.57
N ARG A 211 15.04 24.92 5.54
CA ARG A 211 13.83 25.73 5.79
C ARG A 211 14.06 26.89 6.76
N GLY A 212 15.26 27.03 7.31
CA GLY A 212 15.56 28.01 8.35
C GLY A 212 14.77 27.80 9.66
N LEU A 213 14.35 26.56 9.93
CA LEU A 213 13.53 26.19 11.09
C LEU A 213 14.41 25.64 12.22
N LEU A 214 14.09 26.01 13.47
CA LEU A 214 14.78 25.49 14.65
C LEU A 214 14.01 24.30 15.23
N ILE A 215 14.56 23.09 15.15
CA ILE A 215 13.90 21.81 15.52
C ILE A 215 13.23 21.83 16.90
N TRP A 216 13.86 22.47 17.88
CA TRP A 216 13.34 22.53 19.26
C TRP A 216 12.16 23.49 19.43
N ALA A 217 11.89 24.34 18.45
CA ALA A 217 10.81 25.32 18.45
C ALA A 217 9.58 24.86 17.63
N LEU A 218 9.65 23.72 16.93
CA LEU A 218 8.50 23.18 16.19
C LEU A 218 7.48 22.58 17.15
N THR A 219 6.20 22.70 16.76
CA THR A 219 5.11 21.97 17.40
C THR A 219 5.25 20.46 17.16
N PRO A 220 4.62 19.62 18.00
CA PRO A 220 4.60 18.17 17.78
C PRO A 220 4.02 17.78 16.42
N GLU A 221 3.03 18.51 15.91
CA GLU A 221 2.45 18.26 14.59
C GLU A 221 3.43 18.59 13.45
N GLU A 222 4.05 19.78 13.49
CA GLU A 222 5.02 20.18 12.45
C GLU A 222 6.27 19.30 12.46
N LEU A 223 6.66 18.78 13.64
CA LEU A 223 7.75 17.83 13.76
C LEU A 223 7.40 16.46 13.14
N ASP A 224 6.15 16.00 13.27
CA ASP A 224 5.70 14.75 12.64
C ASP A 224 5.63 14.87 11.11
N GLU A 225 5.19 16.02 10.60
CA GLU A 225 5.22 16.32 9.16
C GLU A 225 6.65 16.37 8.61
N LEU A 226 7.57 17.07 9.31
CA LEU A 226 8.98 17.14 8.93
C LEU A 226 9.61 15.74 8.88
N LYS A 227 9.27 14.87 9.83
CA LYS A 227 9.75 13.49 9.89
C LYS A 227 9.25 12.66 8.71
N LYS A 228 7.95 12.74 8.40
CA LYS A 228 7.36 12.03 7.25
C LYS A 228 8.02 12.46 5.94
N GLU A 229 8.28 13.75 5.79
CA GLU A 229 8.92 14.27 4.59
C GLU A 229 10.38 13.83 4.49
N ALA A 230 11.16 13.95 5.57
CA ALA A 230 12.53 13.45 5.64
C ALA A 230 12.59 11.95 5.30
N GLN A 231 11.64 11.18 5.84
CA GLN A 231 11.49 9.77 5.56
C GLN A 231 11.22 9.49 4.08
N GLU A 232 10.32 10.26 3.46
CA GLU A 232 9.96 10.08 2.05
C GLU A 232 11.12 10.41 1.11
N GLN A 233 11.89 11.47 1.40
CA GLN A 233 13.09 11.84 0.65
C GLN A 233 14.19 10.76 0.76
N TYR A 234 14.37 10.20 1.96
CA TYR A 234 15.30 9.10 2.17
C TYR A 234 14.88 7.86 1.37
N LEU A 235 13.61 7.47 1.45
CA LEU A 235 13.08 6.32 0.73
C LEU A 235 13.17 6.50 -0.80
N ALA A 236 12.93 7.71 -1.29
CA ALA A 236 13.09 8.05 -2.71
C ALA A 236 14.54 7.89 -3.17
N THR A 237 15.49 8.38 -2.36
CA THR A 237 16.93 8.25 -2.65
C THR A 237 17.38 6.79 -2.56
N ALA A 238 16.95 6.04 -1.55
CA ALA A 238 17.25 4.62 -1.39
C ALA A 238 16.70 3.80 -2.56
N PHE A 239 15.48 4.11 -3.03
CA PHE A 239 14.88 3.47 -4.19
C PHE A 239 15.70 3.70 -5.45
N LEU A 240 16.13 4.95 -5.70
CA LEU A 240 16.96 5.33 -6.84
C LEU A 240 18.34 4.64 -6.82
N LEU A 241 19.01 4.61 -5.66
CA LEU A 241 20.32 3.99 -5.50
C LEU A 241 20.29 2.45 -5.59
N GLY A 242 19.17 1.84 -5.23
CA GLY A 242 18.92 0.41 -5.42
C GLY A 242 18.50 0.03 -6.85
N ALA A 243 18.27 1.00 -7.73
CA ALA A 243 17.96 0.74 -9.13
C ALA A 243 19.15 0.08 -9.86
N ASP A 244 18.86 -0.59 -10.97
CA ASP A 244 19.85 -1.37 -11.70
C ASP A 244 20.99 -0.49 -12.23
N ARG A 245 22.20 -0.67 -11.67
CA ARG A 245 23.39 0.11 -12.06
C ARG A 245 23.76 -0.06 -13.52
N GLY A 246 23.43 -1.19 -14.15
CA GLY A 246 23.67 -1.39 -15.58
C GLY A 246 22.82 -0.47 -16.45
N ARG A 247 21.59 -0.16 -16.03
CA ARG A 247 20.64 0.68 -16.77
C ARG A 247 20.65 2.15 -16.36
N TYR A 248 20.88 2.41 -15.08
CA TYR A 248 20.63 3.74 -14.47
C TYR A 248 21.88 4.40 -13.88
N SER A 249 23.08 3.82 -14.04
CA SER A 249 24.33 4.44 -13.56
C SER A 249 24.54 5.85 -14.10
N GLY A 250 24.27 6.10 -15.39
CA GLY A 250 24.42 7.42 -15.99
C GLY A 250 23.51 8.49 -15.37
N LEU A 251 22.29 8.12 -14.97
CA LEU A 251 21.36 9.00 -14.27
C LEU A 251 21.84 9.31 -12.85
N ILE A 252 22.30 8.30 -12.13
CA ILE A 252 22.80 8.49 -10.76
C ILE A 252 24.02 9.43 -10.77
N VAL A 253 24.96 9.22 -11.70
CA VAL A 253 26.14 10.07 -11.86
C VAL A 253 25.76 11.49 -12.26
N SER A 254 24.76 11.69 -13.12
CA SER A 254 24.33 13.04 -13.50
C SER A 254 23.68 13.79 -12.33
N LEU A 255 22.96 13.09 -11.45
CA LEU A 255 22.39 13.65 -10.22
C LEU A 255 23.47 14.04 -9.21
N GLU A 256 24.44 13.16 -8.99
CA GLU A 256 25.60 13.44 -8.13
C GLU A 256 26.36 14.68 -8.63
N ASN A 257 26.60 14.76 -9.93
CA ASN A 257 27.28 15.92 -10.54
C ASN A 257 26.45 17.21 -10.44
N ALA A 258 25.14 17.14 -10.64
CA ALA A 258 24.27 18.31 -10.50
C ALA A 258 24.30 18.87 -9.07
N TYR A 259 24.33 17.98 -8.07
CA TYR A 259 24.44 18.37 -6.68
C TYR A 259 25.79 19.05 -6.36
N LEU A 260 26.90 18.53 -6.92
CA LEU A 260 28.21 19.18 -6.81
C LEU A 260 28.24 20.58 -7.46
N LEU A 261 27.40 20.83 -8.46
CA LEU A 261 27.23 22.13 -9.12
C LEU A 261 26.25 23.06 -8.38
N GLY A 262 25.71 22.63 -7.23
CA GLY A 262 24.78 23.41 -6.41
C GLY A 262 23.30 23.27 -6.79
N ASN A 263 22.96 22.37 -7.72
CA ASN A 263 21.57 22.10 -8.11
C ASN A 263 21.10 20.75 -7.54
N ASN A 264 20.22 20.80 -6.54
CA ASN A 264 19.63 19.60 -5.96
C ASN A 264 18.48 19.07 -6.83
N ASN A 265 18.78 18.11 -7.71
CA ASN A 265 17.81 17.47 -8.61
C ASN A 265 17.34 16.09 -8.11
N TYR A 266 17.63 15.73 -6.86
CA TYR A 266 17.21 14.44 -6.30
C TYR A 266 15.67 14.38 -6.14
N PRO A 267 15.06 13.20 -6.36
CA PRO A 267 13.63 13.04 -6.17
C PRO A 267 13.27 13.13 -4.68
N GLN A 268 12.20 13.89 -4.37
CA GLN A 268 11.70 14.03 -3.01
C GLN A 268 10.71 12.92 -2.61
N THR A 269 10.11 12.24 -3.59
CA THR A 269 9.12 11.17 -3.36
C THR A 269 9.46 9.90 -4.13
N VAL A 270 9.04 8.75 -3.61
CA VAL A 270 9.24 7.45 -4.28
C VAL A 270 8.56 7.43 -5.66
N SER A 271 7.41 8.10 -5.79
CA SER A 271 6.70 8.27 -7.06
C SER A 271 7.50 9.13 -8.05
N ALA A 272 8.13 10.22 -7.59
CA ALA A 272 9.01 11.03 -8.43
C ALA A 272 10.23 10.23 -8.89
N ALA A 273 10.84 9.45 -7.99
CA ALA A 273 11.95 8.55 -8.32
C ALA A 273 11.54 7.49 -9.37
N TYR A 274 10.35 6.90 -9.22
CA TYR A 274 9.79 5.96 -10.22
C TYR A 274 9.65 6.60 -11.61
N ASN A 275 9.03 7.78 -11.68
CA ASN A 275 8.84 8.51 -12.93
C ASN A 275 10.19 8.85 -13.58
N MET A 276 11.20 9.22 -12.78
CA MET A 276 12.55 9.50 -13.26
C MET A 276 13.20 8.27 -13.89
N LEU A 277 13.09 7.10 -13.26
CA LEU A 277 13.60 5.83 -13.79
C LEU A 277 12.86 5.36 -15.05
N GLU A 278 11.56 5.61 -15.16
CA GLU A 278 10.81 5.31 -16.40
C GLU A 278 11.20 6.25 -17.53
N ASN A 279 11.26 7.57 -17.30
CA ASN A 279 11.57 8.56 -18.32
C ASN A 279 12.99 8.39 -18.90
N THR A 280 13.95 8.00 -18.05
CA THR A 280 15.33 7.75 -18.48
C THR A 280 15.42 6.52 -19.40
N ARG A 281 14.53 5.53 -19.22
CA ARG A 281 14.45 4.36 -20.11
C ARG A 281 14.02 4.75 -21.53
N ILE A 282 13.16 5.76 -21.69
CA ILE A 282 12.67 6.22 -22.99
C ILE A 282 13.80 6.89 -23.79
N LEU A 283 14.66 7.66 -23.12
CA LEU A 283 15.78 8.36 -23.78
C LEU A 283 16.89 7.42 -24.28
N LEU A 284 17.04 6.24 -23.68
CA LEU A 284 18.00 5.22 -24.11
C LEU A 284 17.48 4.30 -25.24
N VAL A 285 16.17 4.29 -25.49
CA VAL A 285 15.55 3.51 -26.58
C VAL A 285 15.48 4.31 -27.90
N ASN A 286 15.63 5.63 -27.81
CA ASN A 286 15.53 6.56 -28.95
C ASN A 286 16.91 7.05 -29.47
N ASN A 287 18.01 6.46 -29.00
CA ASN A 287 19.38 6.65 -29.50
C ASN A 287 19.99 5.30 -29.88
#